data_AF-A0A8H3C870-F1
#
_entry.id   AF-A0A8H3C870-F1
#
_cell.length_a   1.000
_cell.length_b   1.000
_cell.length_c   1.000
_cell.angle_alpha   90.00
_cell.angle_beta   90.00
_cell.angle_gamma   90.00
#
_symmetry.space_group_name_H-M   'P 1'
#
loop_
_entity.id
_entity.type
_entity.pdbx_description
1 polymer ?
#
loop_
_entity_poly.entity_id
_entity_poly.type
_entity_poly.pdbx_seq_one_letter_code
_entity_poly.pdbx_strand_id
1 'polypeptide(L)'
;MSTIPNIEFHGLWGRTFPNYFESYTNQALAVPLSAPDELDLRAKAAEIIQWIVILGAAPKNITQGLAKLIPMSMLKLVLEATKIPEEISRLANPRLVAGCVELMASVEPLFGYERGYVCFRILNLAISACMLKRAGRLDTILQRMSSVSESHLLFWEDTAALAQWDIRRGGRIALGLCPDFTANALDRLIELLHVNQKQYFITLKALGSMGLSGLMLILRAHIQVERVPISSNTNSGDLVESLVQPYSRLLWRYLLVVPSIKHESQAIYEIHVHITHFARCRDSYFIDVEDSRNLLQALNEYLVSSSTIRLAGGMILLRFVEPLVVPGCEDLVPVLVERSLRLMWSSILDDGPGSSTVQTLVTNALTCIRYIFQEIRPKTFSHQQWIVKLVDAIIDESLTDLVLRVLVAAPDFIPGQQDVIERLYHVASQVYEELVHIAPKSYLTLRLNDSGTLVDWQKYIFHFIGAGDVLRPTASSSLHSISKACGEVIIHTVVAVFAKEGTSKVYSVSGSCDNLRCAMPCDAAYICSECVDLVYCGVVCLTADWTAPWQGLHKRFCKQKTMVYLRPRASYHRVFEVLGHEGFDLIQRSDMDVQKTGLSYHCDNAEWRNFY
;
A
#
# COMPACT_ATOMS: atom_id res chain seq x y z
N MET A 1 5.00 -37.81 25.52
CA MET A 1 6.41 -37.56 25.18
C MET A 1 6.42 -36.87 23.83
N SER A 2 6.48 -35.54 23.84
CA SER A 2 6.47 -34.71 22.64
C SER A 2 7.86 -34.79 22.01
N THR A 3 7.95 -35.27 20.78
CA THR A 3 9.18 -35.30 19.98
C THR A 3 9.66 -33.88 19.77
N ILE A 4 10.77 -33.52 20.42
CA ILE A 4 11.52 -32.29 20.15
C ILE A 4 11.98 -32.36 18.68
N PRO A 5 11.71 -31.35 17.84
CA PRO A 5 12.17 -31.36 16.47
C PRO A 5 13.70 -31.45 16.46
N ASN A 6 14.27 -32.30 15.60
CA ASN A 6 15.71 -32.37 15.38
C ASN A 6 16.22 -30.97 14.98
N ILE A 7 16.90 -30.28 15.89
CA ILE A 7 17.51 -28.97 15.62
C ILE A 7 18.74 -29.24 14.75
N GLU A 8 18.64 -28.93 13.45
CA GLU A 8 19.80 -28.95 12.57
C GLU A 8 20.81 -27.88 13.04
N PHE A 9 21.96 -28.35 13.53
CA PHE A 9 23.03 -27.52 14.06
C PHE A 9 24.30 -27.71 13.24
N HIS A 10 24.73 -26.66 12.55
CA HIS A 10 25.98 -26.66 11.81
C HIS A 10 27.11 -26.15 12.71
N GLY A 11 28.14 -26.97 12.96
CA GLY A 11 29.21 -26.65 13.92
C GLY A 11 29.91 -25.30 13.68
N LEU A 12 30.00 -24.86 12.42
CA LEU A 12 30.63 -23.58 12.05
C LEU A 12 29.64 -22.41 11.93
N TRP A 13 28.37 -22.68 11.60
CA TRP A 13 27.38 -21.66 11.20
C TRP A 13 26.24 -21.47 12.21
N GLY A 14 26.13 -22.37 13.20
CA GLY A 14 25.10 -22.35 14.22
C GLY A 14 23.80 -23.00 13.76
N ARG A 15 22.69 -22.55 14.35
CA ARG A 15 21.34 -23.05 14.08
C ARG A 15 20.81 -22.52 12.74
N THR A 16 19.92 -23.27 12.10
CA THR A 16 19.16 -22.83 10.92
C THR A 16 18.00 -21.90 11.31
N PHE A 17 17.54 -21.04 10.40
CA PHE A 17 16.28 -20.31 10.56
C PHE A 17 15.09 -21.28 10.48
N PRO A 18 14.04 -21.17 11.33
CA PRO A 18 13.79 -20.17 12.37
C PRO A 18 14.34 -20.54 13.77
N ASN A 19 15.13 -21.62 13.91
CA ASN A 19 15.53 -22.18 15.21
C ASN A 19 16.42 -21.25 16.08
N TYR A 20 16.98 -20.18 15.49
CA TYR A 20 17.72 -19.18 16.26
C TYR A 20 16.88 -17.96 16.69
N PHE A 21 15.63 -17.88 16.24
CA PHE A 21 14.75 -16.73 16.41
C PHE A 21 14.65 -16.22 17.85
N GLU A 22 14.26 -17.10 18.77
CA GLU A 22 13.94 -16.73 20.16
C GLU A 22 15.15 -16.13 20.89
N SER A 23 16.36 -16.46 20.48
CA SER A 23 17.60 -15.98 21.09
C SER A 23 17.97 -14.53 20.74
N TYR A 24 17.31 -13.92 19.76
CA TYR A 24 17.66 -12.57 19.28
C TYR A 24 16.50 -11.58 19.31
N THR A 25 15.42 -11.91 20.01
CA THR A 25 14.34 -10.97 20.34
C THR A 25 14.87 -9.85 21.25
N ASN A 26 14.19 -8.70 21.28
CA ASN A 26 14.56 -7.62 22.21
C ASN A 26 14.56 -8.07 23.67
N GLN A 27 13.64 -8.98 24.04
CA GLN A 27 13.54 -9.57 25.37
C GLN A 27 14.75 -10.44 25.71
N ALA A 28 15.18 -11.32 24.79
CA ALA A 28 16.35 -12.16 25.00
C ALA A 28 17.64 -11.35 25.16
N LEU A 29 17.72 -10.20 24.51
CA LEU A 29 18.91 -9.35 24.53
C LEU A 29 18.95 -8.39 25.72
N ALA A 30 17.80 -8.10 26.33
CA ALA A 30 17.69 -7.29 27.54
C ALA A 30 18.15 -8.05 28.81
N VAL A 31 18.41 -9.36 28.73
CA VAL A 31 18.87 -10.16 29.87
C VAL A 31 20.29 -9.75 30.28
N PRO A 32 20.49 -9.21 31.51
CA PRO A 32 21.80 -8.78 31.99
C PRO A 32 22.79 -9.92 32.12
N LEU A 33 24.08 -9.60 31.97
CA LEU A 33 25.17 -10.53 32.25
C LEU A 33 25.45 -10.62 33.76
N SER A 34 26.05 -11.72 34.20
CA SER A 34 26.56 -11.84 35.57
C SER A 34 27.90 -11.10 35.70
N ALA A 35 28.10 -10.37 36.80
CA ALA A 35 29.29 -9.54 37.01
C ALA A 35 30.67 -10.24 36.84
N PRO A 36 30.88 -11.50 37.25
CA PRO A 36 32.16 -12.20 37.06
C PRO A 36 32.49 -12.47 35.58
N ASP A 37 31.48 -12.62 34.74
CA ASP A 37 31.64 -12.96 33.32
C ASP A 37 32.06 -11.75 32.48
N GLU A 38 31.87 -10.52 33.00
CA GLU A 38 32.09 -9.30 32.22
C GLU A 38 33.55 -9.00 31.88
N LEU A 39 34.48 -9.10 32.84
CA LEU A 39 35.88 -8.68 32.61
C LEU A 39 36.59 -9.56 31.57
N ASP A 40 36.41 -10.87 31.66
CA ASP A 40 36.94 -11.85 30.71
C ASP A 40 36.28 -11.70 29.32
N LEU A 41 34.96 -11.46 29.30
CA LEU A 41 34.21 -11.19 28.07
C LEU A 41 34.72 -9.95 27.34
N ARG A 42 34.98 -8.84 28.05
CA ARG A 42 35.49 -7.59 27.45
C ARG A 42 36.83 -7.80 26.76
N ALA A 43 37.75 -8.53 27.38
CA ALA A 43 39.07 -8.79 26.79
C ALA A 43 38.97 -9.66 25.53
N LYS A 44 38.19 -10.75 25.60
CA LYS A 44 37.94 -11.65 24.46
C LYS A 44 37.24 -10.94 23.30
N ALA A 45 36.21 -10.15 23.58
CA ALA A 45 35.48 -9.42 22.56
C ALA A 45 36.38 -8.40 21.83
N ALA A 46 37.25 -7.69 22.55
CA ALA A 46 38.20 -6.76 21.95
C ALA A 46 39.17 -7.47 20.99
N GLU A 47 39.70 -8.62 21.40
CA GLU A 47 40.56 -9.44 20.53
C GLU A 47 39.78 -9.88 19.28
N ILE A 48 38.59 -10.43 19.43
CA ILE A 48 37.78 -10.89 18.30
C ILE A 48 37.45 -9.74 17.34
N ILE A 49 37.08 -8.56 17.84
CA ILE A 49 36.85 -7.35 17.02
C ILE A 49 38.09 -7.02 16.18
N GLN A 50 39.28 -7.10 16.77
CA GLN A 50 40.53 -6.87 16.05
C GLN A 50 40.75 -7.92 14.94
N TRP A 51 40.42 -9.19 15.18
CA TRP A 51 40.50 -10.24 14.16
C TRP A 51 39.54 -9.98 12.99
N ILE A 52 38.31 -9.50 13.28
CA ILE A 52 37.36 -9.11 12.24
C ILE A 52 37.90 -7.92 11.43
N VAL A 53 38.49 -6.92 12.08
CA VAL A 53 39.12 -5.78 11.39
C VAL A 53 40.27 -6.25 10.47
N ILE A 54 41.11 -7.18 10.94
CA ILE A 54 42.20 -7.75 10.12
C ILE A 54 41.63 -8.50 8.91
N LEU A 55 40.55 -9.26 9.08
CA LEU A 55 39.89 -9.97 7.99
C LEU A 55 39.44 -9.01 6.88
N GLY A 56 38.86 -7.85 7.23
CA GLY A 56 38.41 -6.86 6.25
C GLY A 56 39.54 -6.21 5.44
N ALA A 57 40.78 -6.27 5.94
CA ALA A 57 41.98 -5.78 5.24
C ALA A 57 42.74 -6.90 4.51
N ALA A 58 42.32 -8.16 4.65
CA ALA A 58 43.04 -9.30 4.11
C ALA A 58 42.86 -9.40 2.57
N PRO A 59 43.88 -9.88 1.84
CA PRO A 59 43.77 -10.21 0.43
C PRO A 59 42.70 -11.29 0.17
N LYS A 60 41.91 -11.12 -0.91
CA LYS A 60 40.76 -11.98 -1.25
C LYS A 60 41.07 -13.49 -1.31
N ASN A 61 42.30 -13.86 -1.64
CA ASN A 61 42.73 -15.26 -1.75
C ASN A 61 42.88 -15.98 -0.41
N ILE A 62 42.99 -15.26 0.72
CA ILE A 62 43.11 -15.85 2.06
C ILE A 62 41.91 -15.57 2.97
N THR A 63 41.02 -14.65 2.57
CA THR A 63 39.86 -14.22 3.36
C THR A 63 38.96 -15.38 3.78
N GLN A 64 38.69 -16.35 2.89
CA GLN A 64 37.85 -17.50 3.22
C GLN A 64 38.46 -18.41 4.28
N GLY A 65 39.79 -18.55 4.29
CA GLY A 65 40.52 -19.31 5.31
C GLY A 65 40.48 -18.60 6.67
N LEU A 66 40.71 -17.28 6.67
CA LEU A 66 40.66 -16.46 7.88
C LEU A 66 39.25 -16.37 8.46
N ALA A 67 38.21 -16.28 7.62
CA ALA A 67 36.82 -16.26 8.08
C ALA A 67 36.45 -17.53 8.87
N LYS A 68 37.02 -18.70 8.52
CA LYS A 68 36.80 -19.95 9.26
C LYS A 68 37.38 -19.93 10.68
N LEU A 69 38.40 -19.10 10.94
CA LEU A 69 39.01 -18.93 12.26
C LEU A 69 38.14 -18.12 13.22
N ILE A 70 37.10 -17.46 12.72
CA ILE A 70 36.12 -16.72 13.51
C ILE A 70 34.82 -17.55 13.50
N PRO A 71 34.68 -18.56 14.38
CA PRO A 71 33.49 -19.38 14.48
C PRO A 71 32.31 -18.60 15.09
N MET A 72 31.12 -19.18 14.98
CA MET A 72 29.90 -18.59 15.53
C MET A 72 29.99 -18.25 17.03
N SER A 73 30.67 -19.07 17.83
CA SER A 73 30.86 -18.82 19.27
C SER A 73 31.61 -17.51 19.55
N MET A 74 32.60 -17.15 18.73
CA MET A 74 33.31 -15.87 18.88
C MET A 74 32.39 -14.68 18.55
N LEU A 75 31.57 -14.79 17.51
CA LEU A 75 30.61 -13.74 17.17
C LEU A 75 29.56 -13.54 18.27
N LYS A 76 29.13 -14.62 18.92
CA LYS A 76 28.25 -14.53 20.10
C LYS A 76 28.92 -13.77 21.25
N LEU A 77 30.21 -14.01 21.52
CA LEU A 77 30.94 -13.26 22.56
C LEU A 77 30.98 -11.76 22.24
N VAL A 78 31.22 -11.38 20.98
CA VAL A 78 31.17 -9.97 20.56
C VAL A 78 29.78 -9.39 20.79
N LEU A 79 28.72 -10.10 20.42
CA LEU A 79 27.35 -9.61 20.60
C LEU A 79 26.96 -9.52 22.08
N GLU A 80 27.30 -10.52 22.91
CA GLU A 80 27.07 -10.50 24.35
C GLU A 80 27.80 -9.33 25.02
N ALA A 81 29.03 -9.01 24.60
CA ALA A 81 29.75 -7.86 25.11
C ALA A 81 29.01 -6.53 24.89
N THR A 82 28.18 -6.42 23.85
CA THR A 82 27.39 -5.20 23.59
C THR A 82 26.28 -4.94 24.59
N LYS A 83 25.97 -5.92 25.47
CA LYS A 83 25.09 -5.70 26.63
C LYS A 83 25.73 -4.77 27.66
N ILE A 84 27.06 -4.65 27.64
CA ILE A 84 27.83 -3.68 28.40
C ILE A 84 27.94 -2.41 27.54
N PRO A 85 27.26 -1.31 27.88
CA PRO A 85 27.16 -0.15 26.98
C PRO A 85 28.53 0.39 26.54
N GLU A 86 29.51 0.42 27.44
CA GLU A 86 30.84 0.93 27.15
C GLU A 86 31.55 0.15 26.01
N GLU A 87 31.20 -1.12 25.81
CA GLU A 87 31.80 -1.98 24.77
C GLU A 87 31.32 -1.62 23.36
N ILE A 88 30.15 -0.99 23.22
CA ILE A 88 29.66 -0.50 21.92
C ILE A 88 30.61 0.55 21.34
N SER A 89 31.34 1.31 22.19
CA SER A 89 32.35 2.26 21.73
C SER A 89 33.45 1.61 20.89
N ARG A 90 33.75 0.33 21.13
CA ARG A 90 34.75 -0.44 20.38
C ARG A 90 34.26 -0.84 19.00
N LEU A 91 32.95 -0.93 18.81
CA LEU A 91 32.33 -1.16 17.49
C LEU A 91 32.34 0.09 16.60
N ALA A 92 32.59 1.29 17.16
CA ALA A 92 32.69 2.54 16.42
C ALA A 92 34.03 2.68 15.65
N ASN A 93 34.38 1.62 14.90
CA ASN A 93 35.53 1.52 14.02
C ASN A 93 35.04 1.22 12.59
N PRO A 94 35.17 2.15 11.63
CA PRO A 94 34.70 1.96 10.25
C PRO A 94 35.29 0.71 9.56
N ARG A 95 36.52 0.31 9.90
CA ARG A 95 37.17 -0.88 9.32
C ARG A 95 36.51 -2.19 9.73
N LEU A 96 35.77 -2.20 10.83
CA LEU A 96 35.02 -3.37 11.29
C LEU A 96 33.92 -3.76 10.29
N VAL A 97 33.34 -2.78 9.58
CA VAL A 97 32.29 -3.02 8.60
C VAL A 97 32.77 -3.92 7.47
N ALA A 98 33.94 -3.64 6.89
CA ALA A 98 34.53 -4.48 5.83
C ALA A 98 34.74 -5.92 6.30
N GLY A 99 35.27 -6.12 7.52
CA GLY A 99 35.45 -7.45 8.09
C GLY A 99 34.14 -8.20 8.31
N CYS A 100 33.08 -7.51 8.74
CA CYS A 100 31.76 -8.11 8.87
C CYS A 100 31.16 -8.48 7.50
N VAL A 101 31.37 -7.67 6.47
CA VAL A 101 30.93 -8.00 5.09
C VAL A 101 31.63 -9.27 4.60
N GLU A 102 32.93 -9.43 4.83
CA GLU A 102 33.66 -10.66 4.46
C GLU A 102 33.17 -11.90 5.25
N LEU A 103 32.86 -11.74 6.54
CA LEU A 103 32.24 -12.80 7.32
C LEU A 103 30.85 -13.18 6.81
N MET A 104 30.03 -12.21 6.42
CA MET A 104 28.72 -12.46 5.80
C MET A 104 28.89 -13.20 4.47
N ALA A 105 29.85 -12.81 3.64
CA ALA A 105 30.15 -13.49 2.37
C ALA A 105 30.61 -14.95 2.53
N SER A 106 31.05 -15.34 3.74
CA SER A 106 31.49 -16.71 4.04
C SER A 106 30.37 -17.69 4.40
N VAL A 107 29.10 -17.24 4.40
CA VAL A 107 27.93 -18.03 4.79
C VAL A 107 26.87 -17.98 3.69
N GLU A 108 26.41 -19.14 3.25
CA GLU A 108 25.35 -19.27 2.26
C GLU A 108 24.39 -20.42 2.64
N PRO A 109 23.06 -20.19 2.66
CA PRO A 109 22.37 -18.89 2.56
C PRO A 109 22.62 -17.99 3.78
N LEU A 110 22.78 -16.68 3.54
CA LEU A 110 23.25 -15.71 4.54
C LEU A 110 22.37 -15.68 5.80
N PHE A 111 21.06 -15.48 5.63
CA PHE A 111 20.11 -15.45 6.75
C PHE A 111 19.50 -16.82 7.07
N GLY A 112 19.85 -17.86 6.30
CA GLY A 112 19.42 -19.22 6.62
C GLY A 112 20.16 -19.80 7.83
N TYR A 113 21.31 -19.23 8.20
CA TYR A 113 22.08 -19.63 9.37
C TYR A 113 22.30 -18.49 10.36
N GLU A 114 22.36 -18.86 11.64
CA GLU A 114 22.57 -17.95 12.77
C GLU A 114 23.79 -17.05 12.61
N ARG A 115 24.89 -17.59 12.04
CA ARG A 115 26.13 -16.86 11.82
C ARG A 115 25.97 -15.63 10.93
N GLY A 116 25.26 -15.75 9.81
CA GLY A 116 25.08 -14.61 8.91
C GLY A 116 24.22 -13.53 9.54
N TYR A 117 23.17 -13.91 10.27
CA TYR A 117 22.34 -12.97 11.03
C TYR A 117 23.13 -12.22 12.13
N VAL A 118 23.89 -12.93 12.96
CA VAL A 118 24.68 -12.30 14.03
C VAL A 118 25.75 -11.38 13.45
N CYS A 119 26.40 -11.79 12.36
CA CYS A 119 27.37 -10.93 11.68
C CYS A 119 26.72 -9.66 11.14
N PHE A 120 25.54 -9.76 10.51
CA PHE A 120 24.77 -8.61 10.05
C PHE A 120 24.38 -7.68 11.22
N ARG A 121 24.02 -8.24 12.38
CA ARG A 121 23.70 -7.47 13.58
C ARG A 121 24.90 -6.69 14.12
N ILE A 122 26.07 -7.32 14.20
CA ILE A 122 27.32 -6.66 14.60
C ILE A 122 27.69 -5.54 13.62
N LEU A 123 27.54 -5.79 12.31
CA LEU A 123 27.74 -4.78 11.27
C LEU A 123 26.82 -3.57 11.47
N ASN A 124 25.53 -3.79 11.71
CA ASN A 124 24.58 -2.70 11.91
C ASN A 124 24.86 -1.91 13.20
N LEU A 125 25.28 -2.58 14.29
CA LEU A 125 25.75 -1.91 15.50
C LEU A 125 26.99 -1.06 15.23
N ALA A 126 27.96 -1.58 14.47
CA ALA A 126 29.19 -0.87 14.12
C ALA A 126 28.91 0.40 13.30
N ILE A 127 28.04 0.31 12.28
CA ILE A 127 27.62 1.46 11.47
C ILE A 127 26.94 2.52 12.35
N SER A 128 25.98 2.09 13.17
CA SER A 128 25.22 2.99 14.05
C SER A 128 26.12 3.66 15.09
N ALA A 129 27.09 2.93 15.66
CA ALA A 129 28.06 3.46 16.59
C ALA A 129 29.00 4.47 15.92
N CYS A 130 29.44 4.22 14.68
CA CYS A 130 30.21 5.19 13.89
C CYS A 130 29.42 6.47 13.63
N MET A 131 28.12 6.37 13.29
CA MET A 131 27.24 7.52 13.11
C MET A 131 27.08 8.35 14.39
N LEU A 132 26.77 7.71 15.51
CA LEU A 132 26.63 8.37 16.80
C LEU A 132 27.95 9.01 17.26
N LYS A 133 29.09 8.35 17.01
CA LYS A 133 30.42 8.89 17.32
C LYS A 133 30.72 10.14 16.52
N ARG A 134 30.47 10.12 15.20
CA ARG A 134 30.68 11.30 14.34
C ARG A 134 29.74 12.45 14.70
N ALA A 135 28.54 12.15 15.18
CA ALA A 135 27.61 13.15 15.69
C ALA A 135 28.01 13.73 17.06
N GLY A 136 29.03 13.19 17.72
CA GLY A 136 29.39 13.56 19.10
C GLY A 136 28.34 13.14 20.14
N ARG A 137 27.53 12.13 19.83
CA ARG A 137 26.41 11.67 20.68
C ARG A 137 26.66 10.31 21.33
N LEU A 138 27.64 9.54 20.88
CA LEU A 138 27.86 8.17 21.35
C LEU A 138 27.98 8.08 22.87
N ASP A 139 28.90 8.83 23.49
CA ASP A 139 29.15 8.76 24.94
C ASP A 139 27.89 9.09 25.76
N THR A 140 27.10 10.07 25.32
CA THR A 140 25.82 10.44 25.95
C THR A 140 24.82 9.30 25.89
N ILE A 141 24.78 8.55 24.79
CA ILE A 141 23.89 7.40 24.63
C ILE A 141 24.35 6.25 25.52
N LEU A 142 25.65 5.95 25.54
CA LEU A 142 26.20 4.88 26.37
C LEU A 142 25.92 5.13 27.85
N GLN A 143 26.07 6.36 28.33
CA GLN A 143 25.72 6.73 29.70
C GLN A 143 24.24 6.50 30.02
N ARG A 144 23.33 6.79 29.08
CA ARG A 144 21.89 6.54 29.27
C ARG A 144 21.56 5.05 29.22
N MET A 145 22.23 4.30 28.35
CA MET A 145 22.10 2.84 28.24
C MET A 145 22.44 2.13 29.56
N SER A 146 23.42 2.62 30.31
CA SER A 146 23.79 2.06 31.63
C SER A 146 22.70 2.21 32.70
N SER A 147 21.64 3.01 32.43
CA SER A 147 20.53 3.26 33.36
C SER A 147 19.21 2.59 32.98
N VAL A 148 19.16 1.83 31.87
CA VAL A 148 17.94 1.21 31.36
C VAL A 148 18.14 -0.28 31.05
N SER A 149 17.11 -1.09 31.26
CA SER A 149 17.14 -2.53 30.97
C SER A 149 17.14 -2.83 29.47
N GLU A 150 16.43 -2.03 28.66
CA GLU A 150 16.32 -2.20 27.21
C GLU A 150 17.35 -1.33 26.47
N SER A 151 18.62 -1.51 26.82
CA SER A 151 19.71 -0.64 26.36
C SER A 151 19.86 -0.60 24.82
N HIS A 152 19.72 -1.74 24.13
CA HIS A 152 19.77 -1.77 22.65
C HIS A 152 18.58 -1.06 22.00
N LEU A 153 17.38 -1.10 22.59
CA LEU A 153 16.23 -0.38 22.05
C LEU A 153 16.53 1.12 22.03
N LEU A 154 17.02 1.64 23.16
CA LEU A 154 17.42 3.04 23.27
C LEU A 154 18.50 3.43 22.24
N PHE A 155 19.49 2.55 22.03
CA PHE A 155 20.52 2.74 21.01
C PHE A 155 19.93 2.87 19.60
N TRP A 156 18.95 2.02 19.25
CA TRP A 156 18.25 2.11 17.97
C TRP A 156 17.40 3.38 17.85
N GLU A 157 16.70 3.78 18.91
CA GLU A 157 15.89 5.01 18.92
C GLU A 157 16.75 6.26 18.67
N ASP A 158 17.91 6.37 19.32
CA ASP A 158 18.80 7.52 19.13
C ASP A 158 19.48 7.52 17.76
N THR A 159 19.79 6.33 17.22
CA THR A 159 20.27 6.17 15.84
C THR A 159 19.20 6.60 14.85
N ALA A 160 17.94 6.21 15.06
CA ALA A 160 16.80 6.60 14.23
C ALA A 160 16.56 8.12 14.25
N ALA A 161 16.58 8.71 15.45
CA ALA A 161 16.48 10.16 15.61
C ALA A 161 17.63 10.89 14.91
N LEU A 162 18.87 10.36 14.98
CA LEU A 162 20.02 10.89 14.27
C LEU A 162 19.86 10.78 12.75
N ALA A 163 19.45 9.61 12.24
CA ALA A 163 19.26 9.38 10.81
C ALA A 163 18.19 10.33 10.24
N GLN A 164 17.07 10.49 10.95
CA GLN A 164 16.01 11.45 10.60
C GLN A 164 16.52 12.90 10.60
N TRP A 165 17.34 13.27 11.59
CA TRP A 165 17.91 14.61 11.67
C TRP A 165 18.93 14.87 10.55
N ASP A 166 19.78 13.90 10.26
CA ASP A 166 20.87 14.04 9.28
C ASP A 166 20.29 14.13 7.87
N ILE A 167 19.32 13.27 7.50
CA ILE A 167 18.68 13.33 6.18
C ILE A 167 18.03 14.69 5.91
N ARG A 168 17.34 15.26 6.91
CA ARG A 168 16.73 16.61 6.82
C ARG A 168 17.73 17.74 6.68
N ARG A 169 19.00 17.50 7.02
CA ARG A 169 20.12 18.47 6.88
C ARG A 169 21.08 18.12 5.74
N GLY A 170 20.63 17.29 4.80
CA GLY A 170 21.37 16.94 3.59
C GLY A 170 22.32 15.75 3.75
N GLY A 171 22.22 14.98 4.85
CA GLY A 171 22.96 13.73 5.05
C GLY A 171 24.45 13.94 5.31
N ARG A 172 24.85 15.03 5.97
CA ARG A 172 26.27 15.42 6.12
C ARG A 172 27.07 14.40 6.93
N ILE A 173 26.47 13.81 7.97
CA ILE A 173 27.14 12.81 8.79
C ILE A 173 27.34 11.54 7.97
N ALA A 174 26.29 11.07 7.30
CA ALA A 174 26.35 9.88 6.47
C ALA A 174 27.33 10.02 5.30
N LEU A 175 27.23 11.11 4.52
CA LEU A 175 28.15 11.43 3.42
C LEU A 175 29.60 11.52 3.90
N GLY A 176 29.80 12.10 5.08
CA GLY A 176 31.12 12.21 5.68
C GLY A 176 31.73 10.87 6.08
N LEU A 177 30.91 9.89 6.48
CA LEU A 177 31.36 8.55 6.87
C LEU A 177 31.59 7.61 5.69
N CYS A 178 30.94 7.84 4.55
CA CYS A 178 31.09 6.98 3.37
C CYS A 178 32.56 6.73 2.99
N PRO A 179 33.47 7.73 2.95
CA PRO A 179 34.89 7.49 2.68
C PRO A 179 35.64 6.71 3.76
N ASP A 180 35.15 6.73 5.01
CA ASP A 180 35.74 5.96 6.10
C ASP A 180 35.38 4.48 5.99
N PHE A 181 34.24 4.18 5.35
CA PHE A 181 33.87 2.85 4.91
C PHE A 181 34.51 2.54 3.55
N THR A 182 34.91 1.29 3.32
CA THR A 182 35.47 0.90 2.03
C THR A 182 34.34 0.82 1.00
N ALA A 183 34.42 1.54 -0.12
CA ALA A 183 33.39 1.51 -1.19
C ALA A 183 33.04 0.08 -1.61
N ASN A 184 34.07 -0.74 -1.92
CA ASN A 184 33.92 -2.16 -2.23
C ASN A 184 33.14 -2.95 -1.16
N ALA A 185 33.27 -2.60 0.13
CA ALA A 185 32.55 -3.28 1.19
C ALA A 185 31.07 -2.88 1.21
N LEU A 186 30.74 -1.63 0.90
CA LEU A 186 29.35 -1.16 0.81
C LEU A 186 28.66 -1.73 -0.43
N ASP A 187 29.35 -1.80 -1.58
CA ASP A 187 28.84 -2.47 -2.78
C ASP A 187 28.54 -3.94 -2.52
N ARG A 188 29.52 -4.63 -1.93
CA ARG A 188 29.39 -6.04 -1.59
C ARG A 188 28.29 -6.28 -0.55
N LEU A 189 28.09 -5.35 0.38
CA LEU A 189 26.99 -5.42 1.34
C LEU A 189 25.63 -5.32 0.64
N ILE A 190 25.45 -4.36 -0.27
CA ILE A 190 24.21 -4.23 -1.06
C ILE A 190 23.96 -5.51 -1.86
N GLU A 191 24.99 -6.03 -2.53
CA GLU A 191 24.91 -7.27 -3.31
C GLU A 191 24.49 -8.47 -2.44
N LEU A 192 25.18 -8.70 -1.32
CA LEU A 192 24.88 -9.82 -0.41
C LEU A 192 23.47 -9.76 0.15
N LEU A 193 23.03 -8.57 0.56
CA LEU A 193 21.67 -8.36 1.07
C LEU A 193 20.63 -8.55 -0.04
N HIS A 194 20.89 -8.05 -1.25
CA HIS A 194 19.97 -8.15 -2.37
C HIS A 194 19.80 -9.59 -2.87
N VAL A 195 20.89 -10.34 -3.01
CA VAL A 195 20.85 -11.77 -3.37
C VAL A 195 20.04 -12.57 -2.34
N ASN A 196 20.09 -12.16 -1.06
CA ASN A 196 19.36 -12.80 0.03
C ASN A 196 18.09 -12.02 0.42
N GLN A 197 17.52 -11.19 -0.45
CA GLN A 197 16.45 -10.23 -0.08
C GLN A 197 15.18 -10.87 0.49
N LYS A 198 14.85 -12.10 0.07
CA LYS A 198 13.71 -12.87 0.61
C LYS A 198 13.98 -13.25 2.06
N GLN A 199 15.11 -13.89 2.35
CA GLN A 199 15.46 -14.31 3.71
C GLN A 199 15.77 -13.12 4.61
N TYR A 200 16.36 -12.04 4.06
CA TYR A 200 16.49 -10.74 4.73
C TYR A 200 15.14 -10.24 5.22
N PHE A 201 14.14 -10.20 4.32
CA PHE A 201 12.80 -9.73 4.65
C PHE A 201 12.10 -10.62 5.68
N ILE A 202 12.10 -11.93 5.50
CA ILE A 202 11.47 -12.89 6.42
C ILE A 202 12.11 -12.79 7.82
N THR A 203 13.43 -12.68 7.89
CA THR A 203 14.17 -12.56 9.16
C THR A 203 13.82 -11.27 9.90
N LEU A 204 13.74 -10.15 9.19
CA LEU A 204 13.37 -8.86 9.77
C LEU A 204 11.91 -8.83 10.22
N LYS A 205 11.00 -9.37 9.40
CA LYS A 205 9.58 -9.52 9.73
C LYS A 205 9.40 -10.30 11.02
N ALA A 206 10.13 -11.40 11.17
CA ALA A 206 10.04 -12.23 12.36
C ALA A 206 10.61 -11.50 13.59
N LEU A 207 11.87 -11.04 13.52
CA LEU A 207 12.63 -10.63 14.72
C LEU A 207 12.25 -9.26 15.25
N GLY A 208 12.00 -8.29 14.37
CA GLY A 208 11.60 -6.93 14.77
C GLY A 208 12.52 -6.26 15.81
N SER A 209 13.77 -6.71 15.92
CA SER A 209 14.64 -6.42 17.08
C SER A 209 15.76 -5.42 16.77
N MET A 210 15.72 -4.79 15.60
CA MET A 210 16.84 -3.99 15.07
C MET A 210 16.34 -2.81 14.24
N GLY A 211 16.79 -1.60 14.58
CA GLY A 211 16.64 -0.40 13.75
C GLY A 211 17.71 -0.40 12.64
N LEU A 212 17.31 -0.21 11.38
CA LEU A 212 18.20 -0.18 10.22
C LEU A 212 18.32 1.20 9.58
N SER A 213 17.68 2.22 10.13
CA SER A 213 17.71 3.60 9.60
C SER A 213 19.12 4.15 9.41
N GLY A 214 20.05 3.87 10.31
CA GLY A 214 21.46 4.21 10.15
C GLY A 214 22.11 3.53 8.93
N LEU A 215 21.96 2.19 8.83
CA LEU A 215 22.45 1.41 7.67
C LEU A 215 21.85 1.93 6.35
N MET A 216 20.53 2.10 6.30
CA MET A 216 19.85 2.59 5.09
C MET A 216 20.34 3.97 4.67
N LEU A 217 20.58 4.86 5.65
CA LEU A 217 21.11 6.19 5.36
C LEU A 217 22.55 6.15 4.83
N ILE A 218 23.42 5.29 5.38
CA ILE A 218 24.80 5.11 4.89
C ILE A 218 24.81 4.55 3.47
N LEU A 219 24.01 3.50 3.20
CA LEU A 219 23.94 2.92 1.86
C LEU A 219 23.39 3.94 0.84
N ARG A 220 22.41 4.77 1.23
CA ARG A 220 21.96 5.89 0.40
C ARG A 220 23.09 6.89 0.15
N ALA A 221 23.83 7.28 1.18
CA ALA A 221 24.92 8.24 1.05
C ALA A 221 26.04 7.70 0.14
N HIS A 222 26.32 6.39 0.18
CA HIS A 222 27.25 5.71 -0.73
C HIS A 222 26.82 5.86 -2.20
N ILE A 223 25.56 5.55 -2.50
CA ILE A 223 24.98 5.76 -3.83
C ILE A 223 25.08 7.22 -4.27
N GLN A 224 24.96 8.19 -3.34
CA GLN A 224 25.12 9.61 -3.68
C GLN A 224 26.57 9.96 -4.04
N VAL A 225 27.55 9.45 -3.29
CA VAL A 225 28.98 9.70 -3.54
C VAL A 225 29.39 9.14 -4.89
N GLU A 226 28.97 7.93 -5.22
CA GLU A 226 29.31 7.29 -6.51
C GLU A 226 28.67 7.96 -7.73
N ARG A 227 27.63 8.78 -7.53
CA ARG A 227 26.99 9.54 -8.60
C ARG A 227 27.68 10.84 -8.94
N VAL A 228 28.38 11.46 -7.99
CA VAL A 228 29.05 12.77 -8.19
C VAL A 228 30.00 12.77 -9.41
N PRO A 229 30.71 11.69 -9.76
CA PRO A 229 31.54 11.64 -10.96
C PRO A 229 30.79 11.45 -12.29
N ILE A 230 29.52 11.00 -12.30
CA ILE A 230 28.86 10.42 -13.50
C ILE A 230 27.98 11.45 -14.26
N SER A 231 28.09 12.75 -13.97
CA SER A 231 27.28 13.78 -14.66
C SER A 231 27.63 13.98 -16.15
N SER A 232 28.62 13.27 -16.69
CA SER A 232 28.97 13.31 -18.11
C SER A 232 28.78 11.94 -18.79
N ASN A 233 27.59 11.76 -19.37
CA ASN A 233 27.22 10.83 -20.45
C ASN A 233 27.54 9.31 -20.32
N THR A 234 26.52 8.51 -20.66
CA THR A 234 26.51 7.07 -21.01
C THR A 234 26.49 5.98 -19.93
N ASN A 235 26.87 6.21 -18.66
CA ASN A 235 26.92 5.14 -17.62
C ASN A 235 25.83 5.21 -16.52
N SER A 236 24.76 5.99 -16.71
CA SER A 236 23.71 6.12 -15.69
C SER A 236 22.84 4.87 -15.51
N GLY A 237 22.72 4.02 -16.55
CA GLY A 237 21.95 2.77 -16.50
C GLY A 237 22.59 1.72 -15.59
N ASP A 238 23.89 1.47 -15.74
CA ASP A 238 24.61 0.43 -15.00
C ASP A 238 24.58 0.67 -13.49
N LEU A 239 24.72 1.92 -13.03
CA LEU A 239 24.64 2.26 -11.61
C LEU A 239 23.21 2.05 -11.05
N VAL A 240 22.19 2.37 -11.86
CA VAL A 240 20.80 2.18 -11.46
C VAL A 240 20.49 0.71 -11.26
N GLU A 241 20.91 -0.14 -12.18
CA GLU A 241 20.69 -1.59 -12.10
C GLU A 241 21.55 -2.26 -11.02
N SER A 242 22.83 -1.87 -10.89
CA SER A 242 23.77 -2.54 -9.98
C SER A 242 23.64 -2.13 -8.52
N LEU A 243 23.21 -0.90 -8.22
CA LEU A 243 23.18 -0.40 -6.83
C LEU A 243 21.83 0.18 -6.41
N VAL A 244 21.22 1.03 -7.25
CA VAL A 244 20.02 1.79 -6.87
C VAL A 244 18.81 0.87 -6.73
N GLN A 245 18.58 -0.02 -7.69
CA GLN A 245 17.48 -0.98 -7.65
C GLN A 245 17.65 -1.99 -6.49
N PRO A 246 18.81 -2.66 -6.32
CA PRO A 246 19.09 -3.50 -5.15
C PRO A 246 18.83 -2.80 -3.82
N TYR A 247 19.38 -1.60 -3.62
CA TYR A 247 19.15 -0.82 -2.42
C TYR A 247 17.67 -0.48 -2.23
N SER A 248 16.98 -0.08 -3.30
CA SER A 248 15.55 0.23 -3.25
C SER A 248 14.77 -1.00 -2.80
N ARG A 249 14.93 -2.16 -3.42
CA ARG A 249 14.25 -3.40 -2.98
C ARG A 249 14.43 -3.68 -1.50
N LEU A 250 15.66 -3.50 -0.98
CA LEU A 250 15.97 -3.69 0.45
C LEU A 250 15.27 -2.65 1.36
N LEU A 251 15.30 -1.38 0.97
CA LEU A 251 14.66 -0.29 1.71
C LEU A 251 13.14 -0.47 1.77
N TRP A 252 12.51 -0.81 0.65
CA TRP A 252 11.06 -0.97 0.56
C TRP A 252 10.58 -2.21 1.33
N ARG A 253 11.33 -3.31 1.27
CA ARG A 253 11.13 -4.49 2.13
C ARG A 253 11.23 -4.12 3.60
N TYR A 254 12.20 -3.31 4.01
CA TYR A 254 12.31 -2.87 5.39
C TYR A 254 11.16 -1.95 5.81
N LEU A 255 10.71 -1.06 4.93
CA LEU A 255 9.58 -0.16 5.19
C LEU A 255 8.27 -0.92 5.48
N LEU A 256 8.08 -2.11 4.91
CA LEU A 256 6.94 -3.00 5.22
C LEU A 256 6.98 -3.57 6.65
N VAL A 257 8.18 -3.77 7.22
CA VAL A 257 8.37 -4.50 8.49
C VAL A 257 9.16 -3.69 9.52
N VAL A 258 9.03 -2.35 9.47
CA VAL A 258 9.72 -1.48 10.41
C VAL A 258 9.28 -1.84 11.83
N PRO A 259 10.22 -2.16 12.74
CA PRO A 259 9.89 -2.50 14.11
C PRO A 259 9.31 -1.29 14.86
N SER A 260 8.61 -1.56 15.97
CA SER A 260 8.05 -0.52 16.85
C SER A 260 9.15 0.13 17.69
N ILE A 261 10.05 0.84 17.02
CA ILE A 261 11.16 1.60 17.62
C ILE A 261 10.84 3.08 17.39
N LYS A 262 10.97 3.90 18.43
CA LYS A 262 10.70 5.33 18.33
C LYS A 262 11.56 5.97 17.23
N HIS A 263 10.96 6.85 16.44
CA HIS A 263 11.56 7.54 15.29
C HIS A 263 11.92 6.66 14.07
N GLU A 264 11.98 5.32 14.19
CA GLU A 264 12.48 4.45 13.10
C GLU A 264 11.61 4.53 11.84
N SER A 265 10.28 4.40 11.97
CA SER A 265 9.36 4.49 10.83
C SER A 265 9.45 5.84 10.13
N GLN A 266 9.61 6.93 10.90
CA GLN A 266 9.76 8.27 10.32
C GLN A 266 11.12 8.42 9.63
N ALA A 267 12.20 7.92 10.20
CA ALA A 267 13.53 7.98 9.59
C ALA A 267 13.56 7.23 8.25
N ILE A 268 13.03 6.00 8.20
CA ILE A 268 12.96 5.21 6.97
C ILE A 268 12.07 5.88 5.92
N TYR A 269 10.92 6.42 6.33
CA TYR A 269 10.05 7.17 5.42
C TYR A 269 10.76 8.39 4.80
N GLU A 270 11.50 9.17 5.61
CA GLU A 270 12.26 10.32 5.12
C GLU A 270 13.39 9.90 4.16
N ILE A 271 14.13 8.84 4.49
CA ILE A 271 15.15 8.25 3.61
C ILE A 271 14.52 7.84 2.28
N HIS A 272 13.35 7.19 2.33
CA HIS A 272 12.59 6.79 1.16
C HIS A 272 12.21 8.01 0.30
N VAL A 273 11.58 9.03 0.88
CA VAL A 273 11.17 10.25 0.14
C VAL A 273 12.36 10.85 -0.62
N HIS A 274 13.55 10.85 -0.03
CA HIS A 274 14.77 11.39 -0.66
C HIS A 274 15.41 10.48 -1.71
N ILE A 275 14.98 9.23 -1.87
CA ILE A 275 15.38 8.35 -2.97
C ILE A 275 14.26 8.08 -3.98
N THR A 276 13.01 8.45 -3.66
CA THR A 276 11.83 8.17 -4.50
C THR A 276 12.02 8.49 -5.97
N HIS A 277 12.68 9.60 -6.32
CA HIS A 277 12.92 9.96 -7.72
C HIS A 277 13.69 8.87 -8.50
N PHE A 278 14.57 8.13 -7.83
CA PHE A 278 15.38 7.06 -8.41
C PHE A 278 14.78 5.66 -8.20
N ALA A 279 13.91 5.53 -7.20
CA ALA A 279 13.24 4.27 -6.85
C ALA A 279 11.85 4.11 -7.50
N ARG A 280 11.48 4.96 -8.47
CA ARG A 280 10.16 4.93 -9.14
C ARG A 280 9.91 3.70 -10.01
N CYS A 281 10.92 2.86 -10.23
CA CYS A 281 10.79 1.67 -11.04
C CYS A 281 9.71 0.75 -10.45
N ARG A 282 8.66 0.51 -11.25
CA ARG A 282 7.70 -0.58 -11.04
C ARG A 282 8.49 -1.87 -11.20
N ASP A 283 9.03 -2.33 -10.09
CA ASP A 283 9.98 -3.42 -10.05
C ASP A 283 9.23 -4.75 -10.07
N SER A 284 9.30 -5.45 -11.20
CA SER A 284 8.68 -6.76 -11.39
C SER A 284 9.67 -7.89 -11.10
N TYR A 285 10.67 -7.67 -10.23
CA TYR A 285 11.64 -8.69 -9.86
C TYR A 285 10.97 -9.76 -8.97
N PHE A 286 10.34 -10.72 -9.62
CA PHE A 286 9.70 -11.85 -9.00
C PHE A 286 10.74 -12.88 -8.54
N ILE A 287 10.68 -13.27 -7.27
CA ILE A 287 11.52 -14.33 -6.69
C ILE A 287 10.77 -15.66 -6.75
N ASP A 288 9.69 -15.75 -5.97
CA ASP A 288 8.80 -16.90 -5.93
C ASP A 288 7.45 -16.51 -5.28
N VAL A 289 6.49 -17.44 -5.32
CA VAL A 289 5.13 -17.22 -4.79
C VAL A 289 5.17 -17.00 -3.27
N GLU A 290 6.06 -17.67 -2.55
CA GLU A 290 6.17 -17.51 -1.10
C GLU A 290 6.65 -16.10 -0.71
N ASP A 291 7.59 -15.52 -1.46
CA ASP A 291 8.02 -14.14 -1.29
C ASP A 291 6.88 -13.15 -1.54
N SER A 292 6.12 -13.34 -2.63
CA SER A 292 4.93 -12.53 -2.94
C SER A 292 3.89 -12.58 -1.81
N ARG A 293 3.57 -13.79 -1.30
CA ARG A 293 2.67 -13.97 -0.16
C ARG A 293 3.18 -13.25 1.09
N ASN A 294 4.48 -13.36 1.40
CA ASN A 294 5.07 -12.70 2.56
C ASN A 294 4.99 -11.16 2.46
N LEU A 295 5.26 -10.60 1.27
CA LEU A 295 5.15 -9.16 1.01
C LEU A 295 3.72 -8.66 1.16
N LEU A 296 2.76 -9.36 0.55
CA LEU A 296 1.35 -9.01 0.60
C LEU A 296 0.79 -9.12 2.03
N GLN A 297 1.20 -10.15 2.78
CA GLN A 297 0.83 -10.31 4.18
C GLN A 297 1.40 -9.16 5.04
N ALA A 298 2.67 -8.78 4.83
CA ALA A 298 3.27 -7.66 5.56
C ALA A 298 2.61 -6.32 5.20
N LEU A 299 2.24 -6.10 3.93
CA LEU A 299 1.47 -4.92 3.53
C LEU A 299 0.12 -4.89 4.23
N ASN A 300 -0.58 -6.03 4.26
CA ASN A 300 -1.81 -6.16 5.02
C ASN A 300 -1.60 -5.77 6.48
N GLU A 301 -0.60 -6.35 7.16
CA GLU A 301 -0.27 -6.03 8.56
C GLU A 301 0.08 -4.54 8.76
N TYR A 302 0.81 -3.95 7.81
CA TYR A 302 1.18 -2.52 7.83
C TYR A 302 -0.06 -1.61 7.79
N LEU A 303 -1.03 -1.93 6.92
CA LEU A 303 -2.25 -1.16 6.72
C LEU A 303 -3.23 -1.21 7.92
N VAL A 304 -3.04 -2.12 8.88
CA VAL A 304 -3.88 -2.18 10.10
C VAL A 304 -3.63 -0.99 11.03
N SER A 305 -2.42 -0.46 11.04
CA SER A 305 -2.02 0.52 12.04
C SER A 305 -2.31 1.95 11.57
N SER A 306 -3.06 2.68 12.39
CA SER A 306 -3.62 4.00 12.11
C SER A 306 -2.69 5.13 12.54
N SER A 307 -1.65 5.45 11.78
CA SER A 307 -0.96 6.74 11.92
C SER A 307 -0.88 7.48 10.59
N THR A 308 -0.93 8.81 10.60
CA THR A 308 -0.97 9.67 9.40
C THR A 308 0.23 9.44 8.47
N ILE A 309 1.41 9.13 9.03
CA ILE A 309 2.63 8.75 8.27
C ILE A 309 2.41 7.47 7.44
N ARG A 310 1.52 6.58 7.90
CA ARG A 310 1.16 5.33 7.23
C ARG A 310 0.13 5.51 6.10
N LEU A 311 -0.53 6.67 5.98
CA LEU A 311 -1.43 6.95 4.83
C LEU A 311 -0.63 7.08 3.54
N ALA A 312 0.30 8.04 3.48
CA ALA A 312 1.20 8.20 2.35
C ALA A 312 2.15 7.00 2.19
N GLY A 313 2.65 6.45 3.31
CA GLY A 313 3.47 5.24 3.34
C GLY A 313 2.76 4.01 2.77
N GLY A 314 1.47 3.82 3.09
CA GLY A 314 0.66 2.70 2.59
C GLY A 314 0.51 2.72 1.08
N MET A 315 0.32 3.91 0.49
CA MET A 315 0.25 4.08 -0.96
C MET A 315 1.54 3.77 -1.68
N ILE A 316 2.65 4.25 -1.12
CA ILE A 316 3.99 3.94 -1.61
C ILE A 316 4.12 2.41 -1.61
N LEU A 317 3.93 1.77 -0.47
CA LEU A 317 4.11 0.32 -0.32
C LEU A 317 3.18 -0.50 -1.23
N LEU A 318 1.93 -0.07 -1.44
CA LEU A 318 1.02 -0.71 -2.38
C LEU A 318 1.58 -0.72 -3.81
N ARG A 319 2.17 0.39 -4.27
CA ARG A 319 2.81 0.48 -5.60
C ARG A 319 4.04 -0.43 -5.75
N PHE A 320 4.71 -0.75 -4.64
CA PHE A 320 5.83 -1.69 -4.64
C PHE A 320 5.38 -3.15 -4.63
N VAL A 321 4.33 -3.47 -3.88
CA VAL A 321 3.82 -4.84 -3.76
C VAL A 321 2.98 -5.24 -4.97
N GLU A 322 2.22 -4.32 -5.55
CA GLU A 322 1.36 -4.54 -6.74
C GLU A 322 2.02 -5.37 -7.85
N PRO A 323 3.19 -4.98 -8.41
CA PRO A 323 3.81 -5.73 -9.51
C PRO A 323 4.38 -7.09 -9.10
N LEU A 324 4.41 -7.39 -7.81
CA LEU A 324 4.91 -8.64 -7.26
C LEU A 324 3.78 -9.60 -6.88
N VAL A 325 2.51 -9.18 -6.98
CA VAL A 325 1.35 -10.07 -6.76
C VAL A 325 1.22 -11.03 -7.93
N VAL A 326 1.21 -12.33 -7.63
CA VAL A 326 1.12 -13.41 -8.62
C VAL A 326 0.01 -14.40 -8.24
N PRO A 327 -0.45 -15.25 -9.18
CA PRO A 327 -1.32 -16.38 -8.86
C PRO A 327 -0.76 -17.23 -7.71
N GLY A 328 -1.61 -17.61 -6.76
CA GLY A 328 -1.24 -18.21 -5.47
C GLY A 328 -1.28 -17.25 -4.29
N CYS A 329 -1.64 -15.98 -4.47
CA CYS A 329 -1.79 -14.96 -3.41
C CYS A 329 -3.26 -14.51 -3.19
N GLU A 330 -4.21 -15.14 -3.88
CA GLU A 330 -5.58 -14.64 -4.04
C GLU A 330 -6.35 -14.55 -2.71
N ASP A 331 -6.05 -15.44 -1.76
CA ASP A 331 -6.64 -15.45 -0.42
C ASP A 331 -6.29 -14.22 0.43
N LEU A 332 -5.21 -13.51 0.10
CA LEU A 332 -4.74 -12.32 0.83
C LEU A 332 -5.27 -11.00 0.23
N VAL A 333 -5.74 -11.02 -1.02
CA VAL A 333 -6.21 -9.82 -1.74
C VAL A 333 -7.48 -9.20 -1.15
N PRO A 334 -8.50 -9.95 -0.68
CA PRO A 334 -9.68 -9.37 -0.06
C PRO A 334 -9.34 -8.44 1.12
N VAL A 335 -8.42 -8.89 1.98
CA VAL A 335 -7.97 -8.12 3.15
C VAL A 335 -7.21 -6.87 2.72
N LEU A 336 -6.43 -6.95 1.64
CA LEU A 336 -5.74 -5.79 1.08
C LEU A 336 -6.74 -4.74 0.60
N VAL A 337 -7.75 -5.16 -0.16
CA VAL A 337 -8.78 -4.28 -0.71
C VAL A 337 -9.58 -3.63 0.41
N GLU A 338 -10.07 -4.41 1.38
CA GLU A 338 -10.78 -3.91 2.56
C GLU A 338 -9.97 -2.83 3.29
N ARG A 339 -8.71 -3.12 3.63
CA ARG A 339 -7.85 -2.20 4.38
C ARG A 339 -7.49 -0.96 3.56
N SER A 340 -7.26 -1.11 2.26
CA SER A 340 -6.98 0.02 1.37
C SER A 340 -8.18 0.94 1.25
N LEU A 341 -9.41 0.41 1.15
CA LEU A 341 -10.64 1.20 1.10
C LEU A 341 -10.86 1.97 2.41
N ARG A 342 -10.70 1.33 3.57
CA ARG A 342 -10.75 2.01 4.87
C ARG A 342 -9.71 3.12 5.01
N LEU A 343 -8.50 2.87 4.51
CA LEU A 343 -7.43 3.87 4.51
C LEU A 343 -7.81 5.10 3.67
N MET A 344 -8.35 4.88 2.47
CA MET A 344 -8.84 5.94 1.59
C MET A 344 -9.98 6.74 2.24
N TRP A 345 -10.94 6.06 2.87
CA TRP A 345 -12.02 6.72 3.62
C TRP A 345 -11.49 7.58 4.77
N SER A 346 -10.52 7.08 5.53
CA SER A 346 -9.90 7.82 6.63
C SER A 346 -9.23 9.10 6.12
N SER A 347 -8.49 9.01 5.00
CA SER A 347 -7.87 10.19 4.38
C SER A 347 -8.90 11.22 3.89
N ILE A 348 -10.04 10.78 3.35
CA ILE A 348 -11.14 11.68 2.98
C ILE A 348 -11.70 12.43 4.20
N LEU A 349 -11.83 11.75 5.35
CA LEU A 349 -12.35 12.35 6.58
C LEU A 349 -11.34 13.31 7.22
N ASP A 350 -10.05 12.99 7.16
CA ASP A 350 -8.98 13.77 7.78
C ASP A 350 -8.58 15.00 6.95
N ASP A 351 -8.31 14.81 5.65
CA ASP A 351 -7.76 15.85 4.75
C ASP A 351 -8.84 16.54 3.91
N GLY A 352 -10.05 15.98 3.89
CA GLY A 352 -11.16 16.44 3.05
C GLY A 352 -11.13 15.85 1.62
N PRO A 353 -12.31 15.55 1.04
CA PRO A 353 -12.41 14.84 -0.25
C PRO A 353 -11.87 15.64 -1.45
N GLY A 354 -11.80 16.96 -1.36
CA GLY A 354 -11.31 17.84 -2.43
C GLY A 354 -9.80 18.09 -2.41
N SER A 355 -9.06 17.52 -1.46
CA SER A 355 -7.62 17.74 -1.38
C SER A 355 -6.89 16.99 -2.52
N SER A 356 -5.86 17.61 -3.10
CA SER A 356 -5.05 17.00 -4.16
C SER A 356 -4.34 15.72 -3.69
N THR A 357 -3.99 15.65 -2.40
CA THR A 357 -3.44 14.46 -1.75
C THR A 357 -4.43 13.30 -1.78
N VAL A 358 -5.67 13.50 -1.33
CA VAL A 358 -6.71 12.47 -1.34
C VAL A 358 -7.00 12.00 -2.76
N GLN A 359 -7.16 12.93 -3.71
CA GLN A 359 -7.41 12.60 -5.11
C GLN A 359 -6.30 11.71 -5.68
N THR A 360 -5.04 12.09 -5.42
CA THR A 360 -3.87 11.31 -5.88
C THR A 360 -3.81 9.93 -5.21
N LEU A 361 -4.08 9.87 -3.91
CA LEU A 361 -4.08 8.65 -3.12
C LEU A 361 -5.13 7.67 -3.64
N VAL A 362 -6.37 8.11 -3.80
CA VAL A 362 -7.48 7.26 -4.26
C VAL A 362 -7.24 6.77 -5.68
N THR A 363 -6.89 7.67 -6.62
CA THR A 363 -6.61 7.29 -8.01
C THR A 363 -5.50 6.24 -8.10
N ASN A 364 -4.40 6.43 -7.38
CA ASN A 364 -3.27 5.50 -7.42
C ASN A 364 -3.60 4.16 -6.75
N ALA A 365 -4.38 4.15 -5.66
CA ALA A 365 -4.81 2.94 -4.97
C ALA A 365 -5.68 2.07 -5.88
N LEU A 366 -6.69 2.67 -6.49
CA LEU A 366 -7.57 1.97 -7.43
C LEU A 366 -6.82 1.48 -8.66
N THR A 367 -5.82 2.23 -9.12
CA THR A 367 -4.93 1.79 -10.21
C THR A 367 -4.17 0.53 -9.81
N CYS A 368 -3.63 0.48 -8.59
CA CYS A 368 -2.92 -0.71 -8.11
C CYS A 368 -3.87 -1.89 -7.91
N ILE A 369 -5.05 -1.68 -7.32
CA ILE A 369 -6.07 -2.72 -7.14
C ILE A 369 -6.50 -3.30 -8.49
N ARG A 370 -6.71 -2.44 -9.51
CA ARG A 370 -7.03 -2.88 -10.87
C ARG A 370 -5.95 -3.81 -11.42
N TYR A 371 -4.67 -3.47 -11.28
CA TYR A 371 -3.59 -4.33 -11.75
C TYR A 371 -3.51 -5.65 -10.97
N ILE A 372 -3.69 -5.61 -9.64
CA ILE A 372 -3.76 -6.83 -8.83
C ILE A 372 -4.88 -7.75 -9.33
N PHE A 373 -6.04 -7.19 -9.67
CA PHE A 373 -7.15 -7.97 -10.22
C PHE A 373 -6.80 -8.63 -11.55
N GLN A 374 -6.03 -7.97 -12.41
CA GLN A 374 -5.56 -8.52 -13.68
C GLN A 374 -4.63 -9.73 -13.48
N GLU A 375 -3.76 -9.68 -12.48
CA GLU A 375 -2.81 -10.75 -12.19
C GLU A 375 -3.45 -11.98 -11.55
N ILE A 376 -4.47 -11.80 -10.70
CA ILE A 376 -5.12 -12.90 -9.96
C ILE A 376 -6.34 -13.50 -10.67
N ARG A 377 -6.58 -13.15 -11.93
CA ARG A 377 -7.77 -13.62 -12.66
C ARG A 377 -7.82 -15.16 -12.67
N PRO A 378 -8.92 -15.78 -12.17
CA PRO A 378 -9.01 -17.23 -12.12
C PRO A 378 -9.15 -17.80 -13.54
N LYS A 379 -8.43 -18.90 -13.83
CA LYS A 379 -8.51 -19.60 -15.12
C LYS A 379 -9.91 -20.17 -15.40
N THR A 380 -10.64 -20.52 -14.34
CA THR A 380 -12.02 -21.01 -14.40
C THR A 380 -12.81 -20.47 -13.23
N PHE A 381 -14.06 -20.10 -13.47
CA PHE A 381 -14.97 -19.73 -12.39
C PHE A 381 -15.23 -20.95 -11.52
N SER A 382 -14.68 -20.91 -10.31
CA SER A 382 -14.92 -21.89 -9.26
C SER A 382 -15.37 -21.13 -8.02
N HIS A 383 -16.23 -21.75 -7.20
CA HIS A 383 -16.64 -21.17 -5.93
C HIS A 383 -15.45 -21.17 -4.96
N GLN A 384 -14.64 -20.11 -5.03
CA GLN A 384 -13.51 -19.91 -4.13
C GLN A 384 -13.88 -18.87 -3.07
N GLN A 385 -13.59 -19.17 -1.80
CA GLN A 385 -14.00 -18.33 -0.68
C GLN A 385 -13.40 -16.92 -0.74
N TRP A 386 -12.21 -16.75 -1.30
CA TRP A 386 -11.58 -15.44 -1.44
C TRP A 386 -12.34 -14.52 -2.41
N ILE A 387 -13.00 -15.07 -3.44
CA ILE A 387 -13.83 -14.29 -4.38
C ILE A 387 -15.02 -13.69 -3.64
N VAL A 388 -15.67 -14.49 -2.79
CA VAL A 388 -16.78 -14.04 -1.92
C VAL A 388 -16.30 -12.89 -1.03
N LYS A 389 -15.21 -13.10 -0.30
CA LYS A 389 -14.62 -12.08 0.58
C LYS A 389 -14.21 -10.81 -0.17
N LEU A 390 -13.72 -10.94 -1.42
CA LEU A 390 -13.32 -9.79 -2.24
C LEU A 390 -14.54 -8.94 -2.60
N VAL A 391 -15.61 -9.58 -3.06
CA VAL A 391 -16.86 -8.88 -3.42
C VAL A 391 -17.47 -8.23 -2.17
N ASP A 392 -17.47 -8.93 -1.03
CA ASP A 392 -17.92 -8.38 0.24
C ASP A 392 -17.09 -7.14 0.62
N ALA A 393 -15.76 -7.20 0.56
CA ALA A 393 -14.88 -6.07 0.87
C ALA A 393 -15.16 -4.84 -0.02
N ILE A 394 -15.44 -5.02 -1.31
CA ILE A 394 -15.73 -3.91 -2.23
C ILE A 394 -17.08 -3.25 -1.91
N ILE A 395 -18.09 -4.06 -1.60
CA ILE A 395 -19.46 -3.60 -1.36
C ILE A 395 -19.60 -3.01 0.04
N ASP A 396 -19.09 -3.71 1.06
CA ASP A 396 -19.24 -3.32 2.46
C ASP A 396 -18.41 -2.08 2.80
N GLU A 397 -17.28 -1.86 2.12
CA GLU A 397 -16.47 -0.63 2.24
C GLU A 397 -16.88 0.46 1.22
N SER A 398 -18.02 0.29 0.54
CA SER A 398 -18.64 1.28 -0.36
C SER A 398 -17.67 1.93 -1.37
N LEU A 399 -16.95 1.12 -2.17
CA LEU A 399 -16.01 1.63 -3.18
C LEU A 399 -16.62 2.71 -4.09
N THR A 400 -17.85 2.51 -4.57
CA THR A 400 -18.50 3.49 -5.46
C THR A 400 -18.76 4.82 -4.76
N ASP A 401 -19.27 4.80 -3.51
CA ASP A 401 -19.52 6.03 -2.76
C ASP A 401 -18.21 6.78 -2.49
N LEU A 402 -17.12 6.05 -2.25
CA LEU A 402 -15.79 6.63 -2.07
C LEU A 402 -15.37 7.42 -3.31
N VAL A 403 -15.44 6.80 -4.48
CA VAL A 403 -15.10 7.44 -5.76
C VAL A 403 -15.99 8.66 -6.01
N LEU A 404 -17.31 8.49 -5.86
CA LEU A 404 -18.27 9.58 -6.08
C LEU A 404 -18.00 10.77 -5.16
N ARG A 405 -17.63 10.53 -3.90
CA ARG A 405 -17.35 11.60 -2.95
C ARG A 405 -16.12 12.42 -3.32
N VAL A 406 -15.08 11.78 -3.85
CA VAL A 406 -13.87 12.46 -4.36
C VAL A 406 -14.18 13.23 -5.65
N LEU A 407 -14.94 12.62 -6.58
CA LEU A 407 -15.35 13.27 -7.84
C LEU A 407 -16.22 14.52 -7.60
N VAL A 408 -17.23 14.42 -6.72
CA VAL A 408 -18.12 15.56 -6.39
C VAL A 408 -17.35 16.70 -5.73
N ALA A 409 -16.29 16.39 -4.99
CA ALA A 409 -15.46 17.38 -4.31
C ALA A 409 -14.36 17.99 -5.18
N ALA A 410 -14.26 17.63 -6.46
CA ALA A 410 -13.25 18.15 -7.38
C ALA A 410 -13.77 19.42 -8.10
N PRO A 411 -13.36 20.64 -7.71
CA PRO A 411 -13.99 21.88 -8.18
C PRO A 411 -13.78 22.20 -9.68
N ASP A 412 -12.73 21.65 -10.29
CA ASP A 412 -12.22 22.05 -11.61
C ASP A 412 -12.22 20.90 -12.65
N PHE A 413 -13.05 19.87 -12.48
CA PHE A 413 -13.03 18.75 -13.43
C PHE A 413 -13.46 19.18 -14.85
N ILE A 414 -12.52 19.06 -15.79
CA ILE A 414 -12.71 19.29 -17.21
C ILE A 414 -12.28 18.01 -17.96
N PRO A 415 -13.19 17.33 -18.68
CA PRO A 415 -12.84 16.15 -19.47
C PRO A 415 -11.73 16.46 -20.50
N GLY A 416 -10.79 15.53 -20.70
CA GLY A 416 -9.71 15.63 -21.68
C GLY A 416 -8.44 16.33 -21.23
N GLN A 417 -8.32 16.75 -19.96
CA GLN A 417 -7.11 17.41 -19.43
C GLN A 417 -5.99 16.45 -18.98
N GLN A 418 -6.24 15.14 -18.99
CA GLN A 418 -5.36 14.07 -18.51
C GLN A 418 -4.90 14.26 -17.05
N ASP A 419 -5.73 14.91 -16.24
CA ASP A 419 -5.43 15.19 -14.84
C ASP A 419 -5.72 13.97 -13.92
N VAL A 420 -5.50 14.15 -12.61
CA VAL A 420 -5.70 13.07 -11.61
C VAL A 420 -7.18 12.64 -11.53
N ILE A 421 -8.12 13.54 -11.79
CA ILE A 421 -9.56 13.31 -11.69
C ILE A 421 -10.08 12.56 -12.91
N GLU A 422 -9.61 12.90 -14.11
CA GLU A 422 -9.91 12.12 -15.31
C GLU A 422 -9.38 10.68 -15.19
N ARG A 423 -8.18 10.51 -14.61
CA ARG A 423 -7.68 9.17 -14.27
C ARG A 423 -8.56 8.46 -13.24
N LEU A 424 -9.05 9.16 -12.22
CA LEU A 424 -9.97 8.60 -11.23
C LEU A 424 -11.25 8.09 -11.89
N TYR A 425 -11.83 8.93 -12.75
CA TYR A 425 -13.03 8.65 -13.54
C TYR A 425 -12.87 7.34 -14.33
N HIS A 426 -11.76 7.19 -15.06
CA HIS A 426 -11.51 5.98 -15.85
C HIS A 426 -11.22 4.74 -15.01
N VAL A 427 -10.36 4.86 -13.98
CA VAL A 427 -9.94 3.70 -13.20
C VAL A 427 -11.06 3.11 -12.37
N ALA A 428 -12.01 3.95 -11.90
CA ALA A 428 -13.15 3.49 -11.11
C ALA A 428 -13.99 2.45 -11.87
N SER A 429 -14.36 2.75 -13.11
CA SER A 429 -15.12 1.82 -13.97
C SER A 429 -14.31 0.56 -14.29
N GLN A 430 -13.01 0.71 -14.55
CA GLN A 430 -12.12 -0.39 -14.89
C GLN A 430 -11.95 -1.38 -13.73
N VAL A 431 -11.98 -0.95 -12.47
CA VAL A 431 -11.94 -1.87 -11.32
C VAL A 431 -13.12 -2.85 -11.36
N TYR A 432 -14.32 -2.38 -11.73
CA TYR A 432 -15.50 -3.24 -11.86
C TYR A 432 -15.46 -4.11 -13.12
N GLU A 433 -14.91 -3.61 -14.23
CA GLU A 433 -14.65 -4.43 -15.43
C GLU A 433 -13.72 -5.61 -15.10
N GLU A 434 -12.66 -5.35 -14.33
CA GLU A 434 -11.75 -6.38 -13.83
C GLU A 434 -12.43 -7.35 -12.87
N LEU A 435 -13.26 -6.83 -11.96
CA LEU A 435 -13.98 -7.65 -10.99
C LEU A 435 -14.91 -8.68 -11.65
N VAL A 436 -15.51 -8.35 -12.79
CA VAL A 436 -16.37 -9.25 -13.58
C VAL A 436 -15.59 -10.44 -14.17
N HIS A 437 -14.28 -10.29 -14.35
CA HIS A 437 -13.40 -11.39 -14.74
C HIS A 437 -12.99 -12.29 -13.56
N ILE A 438 -13.19 -11.84 -12.32
CA ILE A 438 -12.91 -12.59 -11.09
C ILE A 438 -14.17 -13.27 -10.55
N ALA A 439 -15.29 -12.54 -10.48
CA ALA A 439 -16.55 -12.98 -9.90
C ALA A 439 -17.63 -13.14 -10.97
N PRO A 440 -18.46 -14.20 -10.94
CA PRO A 440 -19.57 -14.35 -11.86
C PRO A 440 -20.56 -13.17 -11.78
N LYS A 441 -21.00 -12.65 -12.93
CA LYS A 441 -21.98 -11.55 -13.00
C LYS A 441 -23.26 -11.81 -12.20
N SER A 442 -23.73 -13.05 -12.18
CA SER A 442 -24.91 -13.47 -11.42
C SER A 442 -24.71 -13.29 -9.91
N TYR A 443 -23.51 -13.61 -9.41
CA TYR A 443 -23.16 -13.44 -8.01
C TYR A 443 -23.02 -11.97 -7.63
N LEU A 444 -22.31 -11.18 -8.45
CA LEU A 444 -22.19 -9.73 -8.24
C LEU A 444 -23.56 -9.05 -8.21
N THR A 445 -24.45 -9.40 -9.16
CA THR A 445 -25.80 -8.87 -9.23
C THR A 445 -26.61 -9.19 -7.97
N LEU A 446 -26.56 -10.45 -7.52
CA LEU A 446 -27.24 -10.88 -6.30
C LEU A 446 -26.74 -10.10 -5.09
N ARG A 447 -25.41 -10.01 -4.92
CA ARG A 447 -24.83 -9.37 -3.74
C ARG A 447 -25.07 -7.86 -3.69
N LEU A 448 -25.06 -7.17 -4.83
CA LEU A 448 -25.43 -5.75 -4.94
C LEU A 448 -26.91 -5.48 -4.65
N ASN A 449 -27.77 -6.44 -4.98
CA ASN A 449 -29.19 -6.37 -4.65
C ASN A 449 -29.41 -6.58 -3.14
N ASP A 450 -28.75 -7.59 -2.56
CA ASP A 450 -28.89 -7.93 -1.15
C ASP A 450 -28.30 -6.86 -0.21
N SER A 451 -27.26 -6.14 -0.64
CA SER A 451 -26.73 -5.00 0.12
C SER A 451 -27.58 -3.74 0.04
N GLY A 452 -28.53 -3.66 -0.89
CA GLY A 452 -29.25 -2.43 -1.22
C GLY A 452 -28.45 -1.42 -2.05
N THR A 453 -27.18 -1.69 -2.36
CA THR A 453 -26.28 -0.81 -3.13
C THR A 453 -26.85 -0.48 -4.51
N LEU A 454 -27.54 -1.43 -5.15
CA LEU A 454 -28.17 -1.20 -6.45
C LEU A 454 -29.24 -0.10 -6.38
N VAL A 455 -30.02 -0.06 -5.30
CA VAL A 455 -31.06 0.96 -5.09
C VAL A 455 -30.42 2.34 -4.90
N ASP A 456 -29.28 2.41 -4.19
CA ASP A 456 -28.55 3.66 -4.02
C ASP A 456 -27.89 4.13 -5.33
N TRP A 457 -27.38 3.22 -6.14
CA TRP A 457 -26.86 3.55 -7.48
C TRP A 457 -27.94 4.06 -8.43
N GLN A 458 -29.14 3.47 -8.38
CA GLN A 458 -30.29 3.98 -9.12
C GLN A 458 -30.59 5.43 -8.71
N LYS A 459 -30.72 5.67 -7.40
CA LYS A 459 -30.88 7.02 -6.85
C LYS A 459 -29.82 7.99 -7.39
N TYR A 460 -28.54 7.61 -7.35
CA TYR A 460 -27.47 8.46 -7.87
C TYR A 460 -27.56 8.71 -9.38
N ILE A 461 -27.90 7.70 -10.19
CA ILE A 461 -28.15 7.87 -11.63
C ILE A 461 -29.26 8.90 -11.85
N PHE A 462 -30.38 8.80 -11.11
CA PHE A 462 -31.45 9.79 -11.18
C PHE A 462 -30.99 11.16 -10.74
N HIS A 463 -30.17 11.27 -9.70
CA HIS A 463 -29.65 12.56 -9.25
C HIS A 463 -28.73 13.21 -10.29
N PHE A 464 -27.77 12.46 -10.82
CA PHE A 464 -26.73 12.99 -11.69
C PHE A 464 -27.16 13.15 -13.16
N ILE A 465 -28.14 12.35 -13.61
CA ILE A 465 -28.58 12.29 -15.02
C ILE A 465 -30.06 12.67 -15.16
N GLY A 466 -30.90 12.26 -14.20
CA GLY A 466 -32.37 12.35 -14.28
C GLY A 466 -33.02 13.57 -13.63
N ALA A 467 -32.36 14.28 -12.72
CA ALA A 467 -32.85 15.53 -12.14
C ALA A 467 -32.88 16.57 -13.28
N GLY A 468 -34.08 16.78 -13.82
CA GLY A 468 -34.30 17.40 -15.12
C GLY A 468 -33.71 18.80 -15.30
N ASP A 469 -33.84 19.29 -16.53
CA ASP A 469 -33.31 20.55 -17.08
C ASP A 469 -33.53 21.85 -16.25
N VAL A 470 -34.23 21.79 -15.12
CA VAL A 470 -34.54 22.92 -14.23
C VAL A 470 -33.35 23.34 -13.34
N LEU A 471 -32.38 22.44 -13.07
CA LEU A 471 -31.18 22.73 -12.26
C LEU A 471 -29.86 22.48 -13.00
N ARG A 472 -29.92 22.16 -14.30
CA ARG A 472 -28.71 21.88 -15.08
C ARG A 472 -27.82 23.14 -15.13
N PRO A 473 -26.62 23.10 -14.55
CA PRO A 473 -25.67 24.18 -14.73
C PRO A 473 -25.26 24.18 -16.21
N THR A 474 -24.88 25.35 -16.75
CA THR A 474 -24.58 25.51 -18.18
C THR A 474 -23.62 24.44 -18.67
N ALA A 475 -23.76 23.99 -19.93
CA ALA A 475 -22.93 22.91 -20.50
C ALA A 475 -21.42 23.16 -20.43
N SER A 476 -21.00 24.42 -20.22
CA SER A 476 -19.62 24.87 -20.01
C SER A 476 -19.16 24.95 -18.54
N SER A 477 -20.00 24.57 -17.58
CA SER A 477 -19.68 24.64 -16.15
C SER A 477 -18.99 23.37 -15.66
N SER A 478 -18.04 23.49 -14.72
CA SER A 478 -17.41 22.33 -14.07
C SER A 478 -18.44 21.44 -13.36
N LEU A 479 -19.49 22.03 -12.79
CA LEU A 479 -20.60 21.30 -12.16
C LEU A 479 -21.33 20.35 -13.14
N HIS A 480 -21.49 20.74 -14.41
CA HIS A 480 -22.08 19.87 -15.43
C HIS A 480 -21.16 18.67 -15.72
N SER A 481 -19.86 18.92 -15.88
CA SER A 481 -18.86 17.88 -16.11
C SER A 481 -18.77 16.89 -14.94
N ILE A 482 -18.79 17.37 -13.70
CA ILE A 482 -18.74 16.54 -12.48
C ILE A 482 -19.97 15.66 -12.38
N SER A 483 -21.17 16.24 -12.54
CA SER A 483 -22.43 15.47 -12.49
C SER A 483 -22.45 14.39 -13.57
N LYS A 484 -22.03 14.74 -14.79
CA LYS A 484 -21.92 13.79 -15.89
C LYS A 484 -20.93 12.66 -15.57
N ALA A 485 -19.72 12.97 -15.10
CA ALA A 485 -18.72 11.97 -14.76
C ALA A 485 -19.19 11.03 -13.65
N CYS A 486 -19.83 11.56 -12.60
CA CYS A 486 -20.40 10.75 -11.52
C CYS A 486 -21.48 9.79 -12.04
N GLY A 487 -22.41 10.30 -12.87
CA GLY A 487 -23.43 9.47 -13.51
C GLY A 487 -22.84 8.40 -14.43
N GLU A 488 -21.83 8.76 -15.23
CA GLU A 488 -21.13 7.85 -16.14
C GLU A 488 -20.40 6.74 -15.37
N VAL A 489 -19.69 7.03 -14.28
CA VAL A 489 -19.04 6.00 -13.44
C VAL A 489 -20.05 4.95 -12.98
N ILE A 490 -21.22 5.38 -12.51
CA ILE A 490 -22.26 4.45 -12.04
C ILE A 490 -22.83 3.66 -13.20
N ILE A 491 -23.14 4.30 -14.34
CA ILE A 491 -23.62 3.60 -15.54
C ILE A 491 -22.60 2.56 -16.01
N HIS A 492 -21.33 2.93 -16.14
CA HIS A 492 -20.27 2.02 -16.56
C HIS A 492 -20.12 0.85 -15.60
N THR A 493 -20.19 1.12 -14.29
CA THR A 493 -20.17 0.08 -13.26
C THR A 493 -21.36 -0.88 -13.39
N VAL A 494 -22.57 -0.34 -13.57
CA VAL A 494 -23.78 -1.14 -13.79
C VAL A 494 -23.66 -1.97 -15.07
N VAL A 495 -23.24 -1.37 -16.18
CA VAL A 495 -23.08 -2.08 -17.47
C VAL A 495 -22.02 -3.17 -17.37
N ALA A 496 -20.94 -2.95 -16.63
CA ALA A 496 -19.91 -3.95 -16.38
C ALA A 496 -20.51 -5.16 -15.65
N VAL A 497 -21.23 -4.93 -14.55
CA VAL A 497 -21.74 -6.00 -13.67
C VAL A 497 -22.95 -6.73 -14.27
N PHE A 498 -23.87 -6.04 -14.93
CA PHE A 498 -25.09 -6.65 -15.47
C PHE A 498 -24.84 -7.29 -16.85
N ALA A 499 -25.66 -8.29 -17.20
CA ALA A 499 -25.80 -8.73 -18.59
C ALA A 499 -26.65 -7.72 -19.38
N LYS A 500 -26.53 -7.68 -20.72
CA LYS A 500 -27.30 -6.76 -21.60
C LYS A 500 -28.82 -6.78 -21.35
N GLU A 501 -29.35 -7.90 -20.87
CA GLU A 501 -30.78 -8.05 -20.54
C GLU A 501 -31.16 -7.46 -19.17
N GLY A 502 -30.21 -7.41 -18.21
CA GLY A 502 -30.42 -6.94 -16.84
C GLY A 502 -30.34 -5.42 -16.67
N THR A 503 -29.73 -4.69 -17.61
CA THR A 503 -29.66 -3.22 -17.56
C THR A 503 -31.04 -2.58 -17.63
N SER A 504 -32.00 -3.21 -18.33
CA SER A 504 -33.40 -2.77 -18.40
C SER A 504 -34.10 -2.71 -17.04
N LYS A 505 -33.71 -3.59 -16.08
CA LYS A 505 -34.27 -3.60 -14.72
C LYS A 505 -33.78 -2.44 -13.87
N VAL A 506 -32.58 -1.93 -14.14
CA VAL A 506 -32.02 -0.76 -13.41
C VAL A 506 -32.83 0.51 -13.69
N TYR A 507 -33.49 0.59 -14.84
CA TYR A 507 -34.35 1.72 -15.22
C TYR A 507 -35.81 1.59 -14.75
N SER A 508 -36.21 0.47 -14.13
CA SER A 508 -37.59 0.29 -13.65
C SER A 508 -37.82 0.96 -12.29
N VAL A 509 -37.86 2.29 -12.26
CA VAL A 509 -38.23 3.04 -11.04
C VAL A 509 -39.69 2.82 -10.72
N SER A 510 -39.94 2.44 -9.48
CA SER A 510 -41.29 2.36 -8.94
C SER A 510 -41.78 3.77 -8.52
N GLY A 511 -42.17 4.59 -9.51
CA GLY A 511 -42.83 5.88 -9.30
C GLY A 511 -41.92 7.05 -8.86
N SER A 512 -42.22 8.24 -9.39
CA SER A 512 -41.60 9.50 -8.99
C SER A 512 -42.25 10.05 -7.72
N CYS A 513 -41.49 10.73 -6.87
CA CYS A 513 -42.05 11.42 -5.70
C CYS A 513 -42.80 12.68 -6.15
N ASP A 514 -44.05 12.82 -5.71
CA ASP A 514 -44.87 13.99 -6.04
C ASP A 514 -44.51 15.24 -5.23
N ASN A 515 -43.64 15.11 -4.21
CA ASN A 515 -43.04 16.27 -3.60
C ASN A 515 -42.00 16.88 -4.55
N LEU A 516 -42.35 18.01 -5.19
CA LEU A 516 -41.46 18.77 -6.08
C LEU A 516 -40.17 19.27 -5.43
N ARG A 517 -40.11 19.30 -4.09
CA ARG A 517 -38.93 19.66 -3.31
C ARG A 517 -38.19 18.44 -2.76
N CYS A 518 -38.60 17.24 -3.16
CA CYS A 518 -37.87 16.03 -2.83
C CYS A 518 -36.49 16.12 -3.46
N ALA A 519 -35.45 16.08 -2.65
CA ALA A 519 -34.07 16.07 -3.13
C ALA A 519 -33.75 14.82 -3.99
N MET A 520 -34.59 13.78 -3.91
CA MET A 520 -34.43 12.52 -4.61
C MET A 520 -35.80 11.91 -4.97
N PRO A 521 -36.47 12.36 -6.05
CA PRO A 521 -37.85 12.01 -6.35
C PRO A 521 -38.00 10.65 -7.04
N CYS A 522 -37.31 9.61 -6.58
CA CYS A 522 -37.40 8.25 -7.12
C CYS A 522 -37.76 7.22 -6.04
N ASP A 523 -38.26 6.06 -6.48
CA ASP A 523 -38.75 4.96 -5.63
C ASP A 523 -39.77 5.43 -4.58
N ALA A 524 -40.73 6.22 -5.05
CA ALA A 524 -41.87 6.60 -4.24
C ALA A 524 -42.69 5.34 -3.89
N ALA A 525 -42.45 4.82 -2.69
CA ALA A 525 -43.03 3.57 -2.19
C ALA A 525 -44.24 3.79 -1.28
N TYR A 526 -44.56 5.04 -0.94
CA TYR A 526 -45.62 5.36 0.00
C TYR A 526 -46.68 6.21 -0.67
N ILE A 527 -47.94 5.89 -0.40
CA ILE A 527 -49.06 6.72 -0.82
C ILE A 527 -49.74 7.32 0.40
N CYS A 528 -50.37 8.46 0.20
CA CYS A 528 -51.33 8.97 1.17
C CYS A 528 -52.54 8.04 1.25
N SER A 529 -52.94 7.63 2.45
CA SER A 529 -54.09 6.73 2.63
C SER A 529 -55.41 7.31 2.13
N GLU A 530 -55.53 8.64 2.05
CA GLU A 530 -56.79 9.34 1.77
C GLU A 530 -56.97 9.72 0.31
N CYS A 531 -55.91 10.15 -0.38
CA CYS A 531 -56.02 10.54 -1.78
C CYS A 531 -55.54 9.46 -2.76
N VAL A 532 -54.68 8.52 -2.34
CA VAL A 532 -54.16 7.36 -3.11
C VAL A 532 -53.40 7.70 -4.41
N ASP A 533 -53.62 8.90 -4.97
CA ASP A 533 -53.11 9.37 -6.25
C ASP A 533 -51.73 10.05 -6.16
N LEU A 534 -51.27 10.37 -4.95
CA LEU A 534 -49.96 10.98 -4.73
C LEU A 534 -49.03 10.02 -4.00
N VAL A 535 -47.82 9.91 -4.53
CA VAL A 535 -46.78 8.98 -4.12
C VAL A 535 -45.59 9.75 -3.59
N TYR A 536 -45.06 9.31 -2.45
CA TYR A 536 -43.96 9.95 -1.75
C TYR A 536 -42.88 8.93 -1.38
N CYS A 537 -41.62 9.37 -1.32
CA CYS A 537 -40.50 8.55 -0.83
C CYS A 537 -40.59 8.30 0.69
N GLY A 538 -41.38 9.07 1.44
CA GLY A 538 -41.56 8.91 2.88
C GLY A 538 -42.30 10.07 3.54
N VAL A 539 -42.48 9.97 4.87
CA VAL A 539 -43.29 10.93 5.68
C VAL A 539 -42.75 12.35 5.58
N VAL A 540 -41.43 12.50 5.50
CA VAL A 540 -40.77 13.81 5.38
C VAL A 540 -41.17 14.51 4.07
N CYS A 541 -41.18 13.78 2.95
CA CYS A 541 -41.56 14.35 1.65
C CYS A 541 -43.05 14.69 1.59
N LEU A 542 -43.89 13.82 2.14
CA LEU A 542 -45.32 14.07 2.32
C LEU A 542 -45.55 15.37 3.11
N THR A 543 -44.89 15.50 4.26
CA THR A 543 -45.05 16.63 5.18
C THR A 543 -44.53 17.92 4.58
N ALA A 544 -43.39 17.86 3.88
CA ALA A 544 -42.79 19.01 3.20
C ALA A 544 -43.66 19.52 2.05
N ASP A 545 -44.23 18.63 1.24
CA ASP A 545 -45.19 19.01 0.19
C ASP A 545 -46.45 19.65 0.80
N TRP A 546 -46.99 19.04 1.87
CA TRP A 546 -48.16 19.58 2.57
C TRP A 546 -47.98 21.00 3.13
N THR A 547 -46.80 21.25 3.70
CA THR A 547 -46.46 22.50 4.40
C THR A 547 -45.93 23.59 3.46
N ALA A 548 -45.81 23.33 2.16
CA ALA A 548 -45.31 24.29 1.20
C ALA A 548 -46.19 25.57 1.14
N PRO A 549 -45.58 26.79 1.15
CA PRO A 549 -46.32 28.06 1.24
C PRO A 549 -47.35 28.29 0.13
N TRP A 550 -47.17 27.67 -1.03
CA TRP A 550 -47.95 27.90 -2.25
C TRP A 550 -49.06 26.88 -2.49
N GLN A 551 -49.57 26.24 -1.43
CA GLN A 551 -50.42 25.04 -1.49
C GLN A 551 -49.72 23.95 -2.31
N GLY A 552 -48.79 23.21 -1.67
CA GLY A 552 -48.14 22.07 -2.32
C GLY A 552 -49.16 21.11 -2.93
N LEU A 553 -48.71 20.34 -3.93
CA LEU A 553 -49.58 19.51 -4.78
C LEU A 553 -50.57 18.71 -3.94
N HIS A 554 -50.10 18.13 -2.83
CA HIS A 554 -50.96 17.44 -1.89
C HIS A 554 -52.14 18.25 -1.37
N LYS A 555 -51.91 19.47 -0.88
CA LYS A 555 -52.94 20.30 -0.23
C LYS A 555 -54.08 20.68 -1.20
N ARG A 556 -53.84 20.58 -2.51
CA ARG A 556 -54.84 20.81 -3.56
C ARG A 556 -55.79 19.63 -3.72
N PHE A 557 -55.29 18.41 -3.54
CA PHE A 557 -56.04 17.17 -3.77
C PHE A 557 -56.59 16.54 -2.48
N CYS A 558 -55.91 16.71 -1.35
CA CYS A 558 -56.35 16.21 -0.05
C CYS A 558 -56.74 17.38 0.87
N LYS A 559 -57.99 17.40 1.32
CA LYS A 559 -58.54 18.47 2.18
C LYS A 559 -58.42 18.19 3.68
N GLN A 560 -58.01 16.97 4.06
CA GLN A 560 -57.83 16.56 5.45
C GLN A 560 -56.35 16.51 5.81
N LYS A 561 -55.96 17.10 6.95
CA LYS A 561 -54.57 17.17 7.42
C LYS A 561 -54.15 15.80 7.99
N THR A 562 -54.01 14.78 7.13
CA THR A 562 -53.54 13.45 7.52
C THR A 562 -52.02 13.40 7.52
N MET A 563 -51.40 14.09 8.47
CA MET A 563 -49.93 14.09 8.65
C MET A 563 -49.35 12.73 9.13
N VAL A 564 -50.18 11.67 9.28
CA VAL A 564 -49.79 10.50 10.10
C VAL A 564 -50.02 9.13 9.42
N TYR A 565 -50.66 9.04 8.25
CA TYR A 565 -51.03 7.74 7.65
C TYR A 565 -50.43 7.52 6.26
N LEU A 566 -49.16 7.13 6.21
CA LEU A 566 -48.59 6.52 5.00
C LEU A 566 -48.91 5.03 4.98
N ARG A 567 -49.28 4.53 3.80
CA ARG A 567 -49.38 3.09 3.54
C ARG A 567 -48.34 2.67 2.51
N PRO A 568 -47.72 1.47 2.65
CA PRO A 568 -46.88 0.90 1.61
C PRO A 568 -47.70 0.70 0.31
N ARG A 569 -47.15 1.13 -0.82
CA ARG A 569 -47.77 1.05 -2.15
C ARG A 569 -48.14 -0.39 -2.55
N ALA A 570 -47.47 -1.40 -2.00
CA ALA A 570 -47.78 -2.82 -2.21
C ALA A 570 -49.23 -3.22 -1.83
N SER A 571 -49.95 -2.37 -1.10
CA SER A 571 -51.36 -2.60 -0.72
C SER A 571 -52.39 -2.10 -1.75
N TYR A 572 -51.98 -1.42 -2.82
CA TYR A 572 -52.86 -0.86 -3.85
C TYR A 572 -52.28 -1.08 -5.24
N HIS A 573 -52.73 -2.13 -5.94
CA HIS A 573 -52.46 -2.29 -7.37
C HIS A 573 -53.49 -1.51 -8.20
N ARG A 574 -53.07 -0.45 -8.89
CA ARG A 574 -53.74 -0.05 -10.14
C ARG A 574 -53.16 -0.91 -11.26
N VAL A 575 -54.01 -1.72 -11.89
CA VAL A 575 -53.72 -2.27 -13.22
C VAL A 575 -53.75 -1.07 -14.17
N PHE A 576 -52.61 -0.73 -14.77
CA PHE A 576 -52.62 0.15 -15.94
C PHE A 576 -53.06 -0.69 -17.14
N GLU A 577 -54.27 -0.46 -17.65
CA GLU A 577 -54.62 -0.89 -19.00
C GLU A 577 -53.70 -0.15 -19.98
N VAL A 578 -52.97 -0.94 -20.77
CA VAL A 578 -52.09 -0.46 -21.84
C VAL A 578 -52.96 0.16 -22.93
N LEU A 579 -53.00 1.48 -22.98
CA LEU A 579 -53.48 2.22 -24.14
C LEU A 579 -52.40 2.19 -25.22
N GLY A 580 -52.66 1.40 -26.26
CA GLY A 580 -52.24 1.57 -27.66
C GLY A 580 -50.81 2.04 -27.95
N HIS A 581 -50.00 1.13 -28.49
CA HIS A 581 -48.87 1.46 -29.34
C HIS A 581 -49.32 2.40 -30.49
N GLU A 582 -48.96 3.68 -30.42
CA GLU A 582 -48.70 4.49 -31.61
C GLU A 582 -47.19 4.70 -31.71
N GLY A 583 -46.66 4.38 -32.89
CA GLY A 583 -45.25 4.19 -33.15
C GLY A 583 -44.43 5.47 -33.04
N PHE A 584 -43.29 5.36 -32.37
CA PHE A 584 -42.15 6.22 -32.68
C PHE A 584 -41.40 5.58 -33.85
N ASP A 585 -41.56 6.19 -35.03
CA ASP A 585 -40.78 5.87 -36.22
C ASP A 585 -39.29 6.07 -35.92
N LEU A 586 -38.53 4.97 -36.01
CA LEU A 586 -37.10 5.04 -36.26
C LEU A 586 -36.90 5.67 -37.64
N ILE A 587 -36.24 6.83 -37.68
CA ILE A 587 -35.65 7.33 -38.92
C ILE A 587 -34.53 6.36 -39.31
N GLN A 588 -34.88 5.42 -40.17
CA GLN A 588 -33.98 4.70 -41.05
C GLN A 588 -33.36 5.71 -42.02
N ARG A 589 -32.08 6.02 -41.86
CA ARG A 589 -31.27 6.54 -42.97
C ARG A 589 -30.37 5.42 -43.45
N SER A 590 -30.80 4.79 -44.54
CA SER A 590 -30.03 3.88 -45.36
C SER A 590 -28.88 4.60 -46.07
N ASP A 591 -27.77 3.88 -46.17
CA ASP A 591 -26.58 4.18 -46.96
C ASP A 591 -26.88 4.66 -48.39
N MET A 592 -26.14 5.69 -48.82
CA MET A 592 -25.37 5.70 -50.05
C MET A 592 -24.64 7.05 -50.20
N ASP A 593 -23.35 7.09 -49.88
CA ASP A 593 -22.34 7.48 -50.86
C ASP A 593 -20.95 7.03 -50.40
N VAL A 594 -20.47 6.00 -51.11
CA VAL A 594 -19.11 5.50 -51.08
C VAL A 594 -18.27 6.42 -51.96
N GLN A 595 -17.20 7.01 -51.42
CA GLN A 595 -15.87 6.95 -52.06
C GLN A 595 -14.74 7.50 -51.19
N LYS A 596 -13.79 6.58 -50.91
CA LYS A 596 -12.33 6.77 -50.89
C LYS A 596 -11.75 7.73 -49.85
N THR A 597 -11.27 7.14 -48.75
CA THR A 597 -9.82 6.97 -48.51
C THR A 597 -9.63 5.77 -47.58
N GLY A 598 -9.11 4.68 -48.14
CA GLY A 598 -8.74 3.52 -47.35
C GLY A 598 -7.49 3.81 -46.53
N LEU A 599 -7.42 3.23 -45.34
CA LEU A 599 -6.16 2.83 -44.72
C LEU A 599 -6.44 1.63 -43.81
N SER A 600 -5.73 0.56 -44.13
CA SER A 600 -5.78 -0.76 -43.53
C SER A 600 -5.54 -0.70 -42.02
N TYR A 601 -6.33 -1.46 -41.26
CA TYR A 601 -5.95 -1.85 -39.90
C TYR A 601 -4.74 -2.80 -39.99
N HIS A 602 -3.55 -2.26 -39.76
CA HIS A 602 -2.40 -3.04 -39.34
C HIS A 602 -2.39 -3.04 -37.81
N CYS A 603 -2.52 -4.24 -37.22
CA CYS A 603 -2.15 -4.48 -35.84
C CYS A 603 -0.64 -4.27 -35.71
N ASP A 604 -0.23 -3.21 -35.01
CA ASP A 604 1.12 -3.11 -34.46
C ASP A 604 1.05 -3.02 -32.93
N ASN A 605 1.44 -4.14 -32.31
CA ASN A 605 1.92 -4.24 -30.95
C ASN A 605 3.30 -3.58 -30.87
N ALA A 606 3.38 -2.28 -30.56
CA ALA A 606 4.59 -1.65 -30.02
C ALA A 606 4.24 -0.23 -29.54
N GLU A 607 4.99 0.25 -28.55
CA GLU A 607 4.99 1.64 -28.05
C GLU A 607 3.90 2.05 -27.03
N TRP A 608 3.95 1.45 -25.83
CA TRP A 608 3.54 2.13 -24.59
C TRP A 608 4.54 1.89 -23.44
N ARG A 609 5.85 1.78 -23.76
CA ARG A 609 6.91 1.53 -22.75
C ARG A 609 7.81 2.72 -22.44
N ASN A 610 7.67 3.86 -23.09
CA ASN A 610 8.46 5.04 -22.77
C ASN A 610 7.51 6.16 -22.36
N PHE A 611 7.52 6.48 -21.07
CA PHE A 611 7.01 7.67 -20.36
C PHE A 611 6.25 7.28 -19.09
N TYR A 612 6.95 6.71 -18.09
CA TYR A 612 6.59 6.79 -16.67
C TYR A 612 7.81 6.62 -15.77
#